data_AF-A0A5Q8BEU7-F1
#
_entry.id   AF-A0A5Q8BEU7-F1
#
_cell.length_a   1.000
_cell.length_b   1.000
_cell.length_c   1.000
_cell.angle_alpha   90.00
_cell.angle_beta   90.00
_cell.angle_gamma   90.00
#
_symmetry.space_group_name_H-M   'P 1'
#
loop_
_entity.id
_entity.type
_entity.pdbx_description
1 polymer ?
#
loop_
_entity_poly.entity_id
_entity_poly.type
_entity_poly.pdbx_seq_one_letter_code
_entity_poly.pdbx_strand_id
1 'polypeptide(L)'
;MQENKIQTGNTKQVLLSKKNCHRALKVVNIANPEQGEWLFNWRGKKLSDNLMRCDYTHTAVRISDNEAVVINDKDLGLWSVVEWKYEVNLEEFWKCACDAFYATSFSPEERGSYHIRMYEEELNDDIKTMPEEERERYIAKYKEWVQILFNKHSRIMSAMITGPARFPSRRNEKMNNYYDNAVNEFRAWREKALKSIARRIEEAKPKEQKVEEEWTRLKRSIYSSASTIKGINDGTERGYNKALFVSSIYGKVETYAKCGDLTIVEKAIAYVRELNKQSSIITERHKFFKLAEMAKAVCEAQEVRLNKEDTEILFDGGRVIKNYSENRVQIVFDTKPQPDVISNLKHNGFRWSPRFSAWQRQLTNNAYYAVSRVIPITIEQLMKGENK
;
A
#
# COMPACT_ATOMS: atom_id res chain seq x y z
N MET A 1 -16.26 -34.94 -0.56
CA MET A 1 -16.54 -33.90 -1.59
C MET A 1 -16.08 -34.48 -2.92
N GLN A 2 -17.01 -35.00 -3.72
CA GLN A 2 -16.70 -35.46 -5.07
C GLN A 2 -16.85 -34.27 -6.00
N GLU A 3 -15.77 -33.86 -6.64
CA GLU A 3 -15.84 -32.98 -7.81
C GLU A 3 -16.63 -33.73 -8.89
N ASN A 4 -17.60 -33.07 -9.50
CA ASN A 4 -18.28 -33.59 -10.69
C ASN A 4 -17.30 -33.55 -11.88
N LYS A 5 -16.36 -34.50 -11.89
CA LYS A 5 -15.39 -34.73 -12.95
C LYS A 5 -15.89 -35.90 -13.80
N ILE A 6 -16.24 -35.63 -15.05
CA ILE A 6 -16.48 -36.67 -16.05
C ILE A 6 -15.14 -36.90 -16.76
N GLN A 7 -14.69 -38.16 -16.82
CA GLN A 7 -13.47 -38.55 -17.51
C GLN A 7 -13.84 -38.94 -18.96
N THR A 8 -13.62 -38.04 -19.90
CA THR A 8 -13.71 -38.30 -21.35
C THR A 8 -12.39 -37.90 -21.99
N GLY A 9 -11.54 -38.87 -22.31
CA GLY A 9 -10.19 -38.61 -22.84
C GLY A 9 -9.25 -37.98 -21.80
N ASN A 10 -7.98 -37.81 -22.15
CA ASN A 10 -6.88 -37.50 -21.22
C ASN A 10 -6.90 -36.06 -20.62
N THR A 11 -8.06 -35.40 -20.60
CA THR A 11 -8.26 -34.01 -20.17
C THR A 11 -9.41 -33.96 -19.14
N LYS A 12 -9.11 -33.55 -17.90
CA LYS A 12 -10.12 -33.35 -16.86
C LYS A 12 -10.99 -32.15 -17.23
N GLN A 13 -12.20 -32.38 -17.75
CA GLN A 13 -13.16 -31.31 -18.01
C GLN A 13 -13.86 -30.90 -16.71
N VAL A 14 -13.88 -29.58 -16.44
CA VAL A 14 -14.59 -29.01 -15.29
C VAL A 14 -15.94 -28.49 -15.75
N LEU A 15 -17.03 -29.03 -15.20
CA LEU A 15 -18.39 -28.61 -15.52
C LEU A 15 -18.75 -27.30 -14.83
N LEU A 16 -19.55 -26.46 -15.50
CA LEU A 16 -20.17 -25.33 -14.82
C LEU A 16 -21.13 -25.82 -13.74
N SER A 17 -21.08 -25.12 -12.62
CA SER A 17 -21.99 -25.29 -11.50
C SER A 17 -22.23 -23.94 -10.84
N LYS A 18 -23.23 -23.87 -9.96
CA LYS A 18 -23.48 -22.66 -9.15
C LYS A 18 -22.25 -22.19 -8.36
N LYS A 19 -21.34 -23.11 -8.04
CA LYS A 19 -20.13 -22.84 -7.25
C LYS A 19 -19.03 -22.13 -8.03
N ASN A 20 -18.93 -22.36 -9.34
CA ASN A 20 -17.79 -21.93 -10.14
C ASN A 20 -18.16 -21.02 -11.31
N CYS A 21 -19.46 -20.92 -11.66
CA CYS A 21 -19.89 -20.21 -12.88
C CYS A 21 -19.53 -18.72 -12.89
N HIS A 22 -19.45 -18.06 -11.74
CA HIS A 22 -19.07 -16.65 -11.66
C HIS A 22 -17.65 -16.36 -12.19
N ARG A 23 -16.75 -17.34 -12.07
CA ARG A 23 -15.34 -17.28 -12.47
C ARG A 23 -15.10 -17.69 -13.93
N ALA A 24 -16.02 -18.41 -14.57
CA ALA A 24 -15.83 -18.87 -15.94
C ALA A 24 -15.71 -17.68 -16.92
N LEU A 25 -14.72 -17.73 -17.81
CA LEU A 25 -14.52 -16.77 -18.89
C LEU A 25 -14.94 -17.37 -20.23
N LYS A 26 -14.43 -18.56 -20.56
CA LYS A 26 -14.80 -19.30 -21.78
C LYS A 26 -15.35 -20.67 -21.47
N VAL A 27 -16.37 -21.06 -22.21
CA VAL A 27 -17.08 -22.33 -22.04
C VAL A 27 -17.37 -22.99 -23.39
N VAL A 28 -17.51 -24.31 -23.39
CA VAL A 28 -17.89 -25.11 -24.56
C VAL A 28 -19.08 -25.98 -24.20
N ASN A 29 -20.03 -26.08 -25.13
CA ASN A 29 -21.19 -26.95 -24.97
C ASN A 29 -20.78 -28.42 -25.13
N ILE A 30 -21.17 -29.27 -24.17
CA ILE A 30 -20.77 -30.68 -24.15
C ILE A 30 -21.49 -31.48 -25.23
N ALA A 31 -22.76 -31.15 -25.51
CA ALA A 31 -23.56 -31.84 -26.51
C ALA A 31 -23.10 -31.49 -27.93
N ASN A 32 -22.67 -30.24 -28.15
CA ASN A 32 -22.21 -29.76 -29.45
C ASN A 32 -20.81 -29.11 -29.36
N PRO A 33 -19.73 -29.88 -29.18
CA PRO A 33 -18.36 -29.33 -29.12
C PRO A 33 -17.93 -28.64 -30.41
N GLU A 34 -18.53 -29.03 -31.55
CA GLU A 34 -18.28 -28.45 -32.88
C GLU A 34 -18.67 -26.96 -32.99
N GLN A 35 -19.53 -26.46 -32.09
CA GLN A 35 -19.93 -25.05 -32.04
C GLN A 35 -18.82 -24.13 -31.53
N GLY A 36 -17.69 -24.69 -31.08
CA GLY A 36 -16.54 -23.91 -30.63
C GLY A 36 -16.74 -23.24 -29.26
N GLU A 37 -15.90 -22.24 -28.99
CA GLU A 37 -15.82 -21.55 -27.70
C GLU A 37 -16.83 -20.40 -27.58
N TRP A 38 -17.37 -20.25 -26.37
CA TRP A 38 -18.32 -19.22 -26.01
C TRP A 38 -17.79 -18.38 -24.84
N LEU A 39 -17.94 -17.05 -24.94
CA LEU A 39 -17.68 -16.11 -23.84
C LEU A 39 -18.82 -16.16 -22.84
N PHE A 40 -18.54 -16.58 -21.61
CA PHE A 40 -19.52 -16.75 -20.56
C PHE A 40 -19.66 -15.48 -19.70
N ASN A 41 -20.89 -14.99 -19.61
CA ASN A 41 -21.26 -13.83 -18.81
C ASN A 41 -22.19 -14.27 -17.67
N TRP A 42 -21.63 -14.31 -16.46
CA TRP A 42 -22.39 -14.60 -15.26
C TRP A 42 -23.41 -13.49 -14.98
N ARG A 43 -24.70 -13.85 -14.90
CA ARG A 43 -25.81 -12.91 -14.68
C ARG A 43 -25.87 -11.79 -15.74
N GLY A 44 -25.51 -12.12 -16.99
CA GLY A 44 -25.44 -11.17 -18.11
C GLY A 44 -26.79 -10.61 -18.58
N LYS A 45 -27.92 -11.25 -18.24
CA LYS A 45 -29.26 -10.78 -18.61
C LYS A 45 -30.19 -10.72 -17.40
N LYS A 46 -30.84 -9.57 -17.22
CA LYS A 46 -31.92 -9.38 -16.23
C LYS A 46 -33.21 -9.97 -16.79
N LEU A 47 -33.85 -10.87 -16.05
CA LEU A 47 -35.11 -11.52 -16.42
C LEU A 47 -36.31 -10.72 -15.93
N SER A 48 -36.29 -10.33 -14.65
CA SER A 48 -37.41 -9.65 -13.99
C SER A 48 -36.88 -8.65 -12.96
N ASP A 49 -37.64 -7.59 -12.75
CA ASP A 49 -37.33 -6.51 -11.80
C ASP A 49 -38.59 -6.15 -11.03
N ASN A 50 -38.79 -6.77 -9.88
CA ASN A 50 -39.88 -6.42 -8.98
C ASN A 50 -39.30 -5.84 -7.69
N LEU A 51 -40.13 -5.09 -6.95
CA LEU A 51 -39.74 -4.42 -5.70
C LEU A 51 -39.03 -5.35 -4.68
N MET A 52 -39.32 -6.66 -4.74
CA MET A 52 -38.81 -7.67 -3.81
C MET A 52 -37.74 -8.61 -4.41
N ARG A 53 -37.54 -8.64 -5.73
CA ARG A 53 -36.63 -9.61 -6.39
C ARG A 53 -36.16 -9.14 -7.76
N CYS A 54 -34.85 -9.28 -8.00
CA CYS A 54 -34.23 -9.12 -9.32
C CYS A 54 -33.66 -10.46 -9.76
N ASP A 55 -34.23 -11.05 -10.81
CA ASP A 55 -33.75 -12.32 -11.36
C ASP A 55 -32.78 -12.09 -12.51
N TYR A 56 -31.72 -12.89 -12.53
CA TYR A 56 -30.68 -12.83 -13.55
C TYR A 56 -30.45 -14.22 -14.12
N THR A 57 -30.24 -14.29 -15.44
CA THR A 57 -29.74 -15.47 -16.15
C THR A 57 -28.33 -15.24 -16.64
N HIS A 58 -27.59 -16.32 -16.80
CA HIS A 58 -26.29 -16.28 -17.46
C HIS A 58 -26.49 -16.17 -18.98
N THR A 59 -25.51 -15.62 -19.66
CA THR A 59 -25.50 -15.57 -21.13
C THR A 59 -24.16 -16.06 -21.63
N ALA A 60 -24.16 -16.74 -22.77
CA ALA A 60 -22.94 -17.14 -23.47
C ALA A 60 -22.98 -16.54 -24.88
N VAL A 61 -21.87 -15.94 -25.32
CA VAL A 61 -21.73 -15.35 -26.66
C VAL A 61 -20.71 -16.14 -27.45
N ARG A 62 -21.08 -16.74 -28.58
CA ARG A 62 -20.17 -17.53 -29.41
C ARG A 62 -19.13 -16.62 -30.04
N ILE A 63 -17.86 -17.04 -30.00
CA ILE A 63 -16.74 -16.20 -30.47
C ILE A 63 -16.72 -16.06 -31.99
N SER A 64 -17.21 -17.05 -32.74
CA SER A 64 -17.14 -17.05 -34.21
C SER A 64 -18.10 -16.09 -34.88
N ASP A 65 -19.32 -15.92 -34.36
CA ASP A 65 -20.40 -15.20 -35.05
C ASP A 65 -21.26 -14.33 -34.12
N ASN A 66 -20.84 -14.13 -32.87
CA ASN A 66 -21.53 -13.34 -31.85
C ASN A 66 -22.98 -13.80 -31.55
N GLU A 67 -23.31 -15.07 -31.80
CA GLU A 67 -24.60 -15.62 -31.37
C GLU A 67 -24.68 -15.63 -29.83
N ALA A 68 -25.77 -15.10 -29.26
CA ALA A 68 -25.97 -15.04 -27.82
C ALA A 68 -27.04 -16.03 -27.36
N VAL A 69 -26.67 -16.92 -26.43
CA VAL A 69 -27.56 -17.91 -25.82
C VAL A 69 -27.75 -17.59 -24.34
N VAL A 70 -28.96 -17.82 -23.82
CA VAL A 70 -29.27 -17.71 -22.39
C VAL A 70 -29.05 -19.07 -21.73
N ILE A 71 -28.31 -19.10 -20.63
CA ILE A 71 -28.04 -20.31 -19.84
C ILE A 71 -28.70 -20.16 -18.47
N ASN A 72 -29.61 -21.08 -18.15
CA ASN A 72 -30.23 -21.15 -16.83
C ASN A 72 -29.40 -21.98 -15.87
N ASP A 73 -29.62 -21.81 -14.56
CA ASP A 73 -28.93 -22.58 -13.50
C ASP A 73 -29.05 -24.10 -13.68
N LYS A 74 -30.17 -24.58 -14.23
CA LYS A 74 -30.41 -26.02 -14.50
C LYS A 74 -29.53 -26.56 -15.63
N ASP A 75 -29.17 -25.69 -16.57
CA ASP A 75 -28.47 -26.05 -17.80
C ASP A 75 -26.96 -25.91 -17.65
N LEU A 76 -26.46 -25.39 -16.51
CA LEU A 76 -25.02 -25.22 -16.26
C LEU A 76 -24.23 -26.52 -16.48
N GLY A 77 -24.76 -27.67 -16.06
CA GLY A 77 -24.09 -28.96 -16.23
C GLY A 77 -23.85 -29.40 -17.68
N LEU A 78 -24.47 -28.73 -18.65
CA LEU A 78 -24.29 -28.99 -20.10
C LEU A 78 -23.08 -28.25 -20.69
N TRP A 79 -22.40 -27.44 -19.89
CA TRP A 79 -21.29 -26.60 -20.32
C TRP A 79 -20.02 -26.96 -19.56
N SER A 80 -18.93 -27.10 -20.30
CA SER A 80 -17.57 -27.31 -19.79
C SER A 80 -16.79 -26.00 -19.81
N VAL A 81 -15.98 -25.76 -18.77
CA VAL A 81 -15.14 -24.56 -18.70
C VAL A 81 -13.82 -24.80 -19.41
N VAL A 82 -13.47 -23.88 -20.31
CA VAL A 82 -12.21 -23.87 -21.05
C VAL A 82 -11.20 -22.92 -20.39
N GLU A 83 -11.65 -21.73 -20.02
CA GLU A 83 -10.80 -20.68 -19.48
C GLU A 83 -11.46 -20.00 -18.28
N TRP A 84 -10.66 -19.72 -17.25
CA TRP A 84 -11.08 -19.01 -16.04
C TRP A 84 -10.66 -17.55 -16.11
N LYS A 85 -11.44 -16.65 -15.49
CA LYS A 85 -11.09 -15.22 -15.37
C LYS A 85 -9.83 -14.98 -14.52
N TYR A 86 -9.60 -15.84 -13.54
CA TYR A 86 -8.49 -15.77 -12.60
C TYR A 86 -8.24 -17.15 -11.98
N GLU A 87 -7.01 -17.35 -11.49
CA GLU A 87 -6.53 -18.65 -11.01
C GLU A 87 -6.95 -18.95 -9.56
N VAL A 88 -6.72 -17.98 -8.65
CA VAL A 88 -6.99 -18.16 -7.23
C VAL A 88 -8.50 -18.06 -6.97
N ASN A 89 -9.04 -19.05 -6.26
CA ASN A 89 -10.46 -19.15 -5.97
C ASN A 89 -10.73 -19.57 -4.52
N LEU A 90 -12.00 -19.44 -4.16
CA LEU A 90 -12.57 -19.62 -2.83
C LEU A 90 -13.75 -20.60 -2.88
N GLU A 91 -13.79 -21.48 -3.89
CA GLU A 91 -14.87 -22.48 -4.08
C GLU A 91 -15.03 -23.42 -2.87
N GLU A 92 -13.94 -23.68 -2.16
CA GLU A 92 -13.92 -24.46 -0.91
C GLU A 92 -14.81 -23.87 0.20
N PHE A 93 -15.05 -22.55 0.15
CA PHE A 93 -15.93 -21.85 1.09
C PHE A 93 -17.38 -21.78 0.64
N TRP A 94 -17.75 -22.39 -0.50
CA TRP A 94 -19.13 -22.38 -1.01
C TRP A 94 -20.17 -22.72 0.06
N LYS A 95 -19.96 -23.83 0.78
CA LYS A 95 -20.89 -24.25 1.83
C LYS A 95 -20.98 -23.20 2.94
N CYS A 96 -19.83 -22.72 3.42
CA CYS A 96 -19.78 -21.71 4.48
C CYS A 96 -20.46 -20.40 4.05
N ALA A 97 -20.30 -20.01 2.78
CA ALA A 97 -20.93 -18.82 2.22
C ALA A 97 -22.45 -18.98 2.12
N CYS A 98 -22.96 -20.14 1.69
CA CYS A 98 -24.41 -20.41 1.71
C CYS A 98 -24.97 -20.38 3.13
N ASP A 99 -24.29 -21.05 4.07
CA ASP A 99 -24.68 -21.09 5.48
C ASP A 99 -24.67 -19.68 6.11
N ALA A 100 -23.73 -18.82 5.70
CA ALA A 100 -23.63 -17.43 6.16
C ALA A 100 -24.90 -16.62 5.89
N PHE A 101 -25.55 -16.82 4.75
CA PHE A 101 -26.72 -16.05 4.33
C PHE A 101 -28.05 -16.77 4.55
N TYR A 102 -28.03 -17.99 5.10
CA TYR A 102 -29.22 -18.83 5.27
C TYR A 102 -30.35 -18.12 6.04
N ALA A 103 -30.01 -17.39 7.10
CA ALA A 103 -30.98 -16.70 7.95
C ALA A 103 -31.21 -15.22 7.59
N THR A 104 -30.50 -14.71 6.58
CA THR A 104 -30.52 -13.29 6.20
C THR A 104 -30.98 -13.05 4.76
N SER A 105 -31.12 -14.09 3.93
CA SER A 105 -31.55 -13.98 2.54
C SER A 105 -32.49 -15.10 2.13
N PHE A 106 -33.45 -14.79 1.26
CA PHE A 106 -34.32 -15.79 0.61
C PHE A 106 -33.61 -16.60 -0.49
N SER A 107 -32.44 -16.12 -0.96
CA SER A 107 -31.59 -16.84 -1.92
C SER A 107 -30.15 -16.96 -1.39
N PRO A 108 -29.89 -17.83 -0.39
CA PRO A 108 -28.57 -17.94 0.24
C PRO A 108 -27.46 -18.35 -0.72
N GLU A 109 -27.75 -19.24 -1.67
CA GLU A 109 -26.77 -19.67 -2.70
C GLU A 109 -26.36 -18.50 -3.60
N GLU A 110 -27.32 -17.67 -4.01
CA GLU A 110 -27.06 -16.51 -4.85
C GLU A 110 -26.20 -15.48 -4.11
N ARG A 111 -26.55 -15.18 -2.86
CA ARG A 111 -25.77 -14.29 -2.00
C ARG A 111 -24.38 -14.85 -1.70
N GLY A 112 -24.27 -16.13 -1.38
CA GLY A 112 -22.99 -16.80 -1.17
C GLY A 112 -22.08 -16.68 -2.39
N SER A 113 -22.61 -16.99 -3.58
CA SER A 113 -21.87 -16.87 -4.85
C SER A 113 -21.39 -15.44 -5.13
N TYR A 114 -22.22 -14.44 -4.84
CA TYR A 114 -21.88 -13.04 -5.01
C TYR A 114 -20.73 -12.64 -4.08
N HIS A 115 -20.81 -12.98 -2.79
CA HIS A 115 -19.77 -12.63 -1.84
C HIS A 115 -18.44 -13.36 -2.11
N ILE A 116 -18.49 -14.64 -2.50
CA ILE A 116 -17.30 -15.39 -2.96
C ILE A 116 -16.64 -14.65 -4.12
N ARG A 117 -17.41 -14.32 -5.18
CA ARG A 117 -16.90 -13.58 -6.33
C ARG A 117 -16.24 -12.27 -5.92
N MET A 118 -16.86 -11.50 -5.03
CA MET A 118 -16.31 -10.21 -4.58
C MET A 118 -14.95 -10.39 -3.86
N TYR A 119 -14.83 -11.41 -3.01
CA TYR A 119 -13.56 -11.71 -2.34
C TYR A 119 -12.51 -12.27 -3.30
N GLU A 120 -12.92 -13.06 -4.30
CA GLU A 120 -12.01 -13.55 -5.34
C GLU A 120 -11.48 -12.43 -6.22
N GLU A 121 -12.34 -11.51 -6.68
CA GLU A 121 -11.91 -10.33 -7.45
C GLU A 121 -10.92 -9.49 -6.64
N GLU A 122 -11.23 -9.21 -5.37
CA GLU A 122 -10.35 -8.44 -4.48
C GLU A 122 -9.00 -9.13 -4.25
N LEU A 123 -9.00 -10.44 -3.98
CA LEU A 123 -7.77 -11.21 -3.77
C LEU A 123 -6.91 -11.27 -5.03
N ASN A 124 -7.53 -11.50 -6.19
CA ASN A 124 -6.80 -11.57 -7.45
C ASN A 124 -6.24 -10.20 -7.86
N ASP A 125 -6.92 -9.10 -7.52
CA ASP A 125 -6.38 -7.76 -7.71
C ASP A 125 -5.17 -7.48 -6.80
N ASP A 126 -5.22 -7.92 -5.54
CA ASP A 126 -4.12 -7.77 -4.59
C ASP A 126 -2.85 -8.50 -5.06
N ILE A 127 -2.98 -9.74 -5.52
CA ILE A 127 -1.83 -10.57 -5.90
C ILE A 127 -1.19 -10.16 -7.23
N LYS A 128 -1.88 -9.41 -8.12
CA LYS A 128 -1.32 -8.98 -9.42
C LYS A 128 0.00 -8.23 -9.28
N THR A 129 0.14 -7.42 -8.23
CA THR A 129 1.32 -6.58 -7.97
C THR A 129 2.26 -7.16 -6.92
N MET A 130 1.93 -8.34 -6.38
CA MET A 130 2.62 -8.95 -5.25
C MET A 130 3.75 -9.89 -5.71
N PRO A 131 4.95 -9.82 -5.06
CA PRO A 131 6.02 -10.79 -5.28
C PRO A 131 5.58 -12.22 -4.97
N GLU A 132 6.14 -13.20 -5.69
CA GLU A 132 5.76 -14.63 -5.56
C GLU A 132 5.99 -15.17 -4.14
N GLU A 133 7.09 -14.79 -3.49
CA GLU A 133 7.47 -15.26 -2.15
C GLU A 133 6.42 -14.95 -1.07
N GLU A 134 5.72 -13.83 -1.18
CA GLU A 134 4.71 -13.39 -0.20
C GLU A 134 3.30 -13.83 -0.56
N ARG A 135 3.09 -14.23 -1.82
CA ARG A 135 1.78 -14.51 -2.39
C ARG A 135 1.08 -15.66 -1.67
N GLU A 136 1.77 -16.77 -1.45
CA GLU A 136 1.18 -17.94 -0.80
C GLU A 136 0.74 -17.64 0.63
N ARG A 137 1.59 -16.94 1.40
CA ARG A 137 1.28 -16.54 2.77
C ARG A 137 0.10 -15.58 2.83
N TYR A 138 0.05 -14.61 1.91
CA TYR A 138 -1.06 -13.66 1.83
C TYR A 138 -2.38 -14.37 1.48
N ILE A 139 -2.37 -15.25 0.47
CA ILE A 139 -3.55 -16.03 0.06
C ILE A 139 -4.05 -16.88 1.23
N ALA A 140 -3.16 -17.61 1.91
CA ALA A 140 -3.55 -18.45 3.05
C ALA A 140 -4.23 -17.65 4.16
N LYS A 141 -3.66 -16.48 4.50
CA LYS A 141 -4.25 -15.61 5.53
C LYS A 141 -5.54 -14.93 5.08
N TYR A 142 -5.65 -14.56 3.81
CA TYR A 142 -6.88 -13.99 3.23
C TYR A 142 -8.01 -15.02 3.26
N LYS A 143 -7.72 -16.27 2.89
CA LYS A 143 -8.66 -17.40 2.97
C LYS A 143 -9.16 -17.63 4.40
N GLU A 144 -8.26 -17.61 5.39
CA GLU A 144 -8.63 -17.70 6.81
C GLU A 144 -9.60 -16.57 7.21
N TRP A 145 -9.34 -15.33 6.79
CA TRP A 145 -10.23 -14.20 7.06
C TRP A 145 -11.60 -14.36 6.42
N VAL A 146 -11.67 -14.75 5.14
CA VAL A 146 -12.94 -14.99 4.45
C VAL A 146 -13.76 -16.06 5.18
N GLN A 147 -13.11 -17.15 5.60
CA GLN A 147 -13.76 -18.19 6.38
C GLN A 147 -14.31 -17.65 7.72
N ILE A 148 -13.52 -16.85 8.45
CA ILE A 148 -13.94 -16.21 9.70
C ILE A 148 -15.16 -15.30 9.47
N LEU A 149 -15.16 -14.51 8.39
CA LEU A 149 -16.26 -13.60 8.07
C LEU A 149 -17.55 -14.36 7.79
N PHE A 150 -17.51 -15.41 6.96
CA PHE A 150 -18.69 -16.24 6.71
C PHE A 150 -19.18 -16.94 7.99
N ASN A 151 -18.28 -17.48 8.81
CA ASN A 151 -18.63 -18.13 10.07
C ASN A 151 -19.23 -17.19 11.13
N LYS A 152 -18.88 -15.89 11.08
CA LYS A 152 -19.48 -14.89 11.96
C LYS A 152 -20.83 -14.43 11.42
N HIS A 153 -20.93 -14.24 10.10
CA HIS A 153 -22.17 -13.84 9.45
C HIS A 153 -23.27 -14.90 9.58
N SER A 154 -22.93 -16.20 9.56
CA SER A 154 -23.90 -17.29 9.76
C SER A 154 -24.65 -17.26 11.09
N ARG A 155 -24.19 -16.45 12.07
CA ARG A 155 -24.83 -16.27 13.37
C ARG A 155 -25.81 -15.10 13.39
N ILE A 156 -25.84 -14.30 12.32
CA ILE A 156 -26.73 -13.15 12.17
C ILE A 156 -28.05 -13.63 11.60
N MET A 157 -29.14 -13.14 12.17
CA MET A 157 -30.49 -13.48 11.76
C MET A 157 -31.22 -12.22 11.26
N SER A 158 -32.13 -12.37 10.29
CA SER A 158 -32.93 -11.23 9.81
C SER A 158 -33.94 -10.73 10.86
N ALA A 159 -34.40 -9.49 10.68
CA ALA A 159 -35.49 -8.91 11.48
C ALA A 159 -36.82 -9.69 11.32
N MET A 160 -37.04 -10.36 10.19
CA MET A 160 -38.19 -11.24 10.01
C MET A 160 -38.17 -12.42 10.99
N ILE A 161 -36.98 -12.95 11.31
CA ILE A 161 -36.81 -14.06 12.26
C ILE A 161 -36.77 -13.56 13.71
N THR A 162 -36.06 -12.45 13.94
CA THR A 162 -35.80 -11.93 15.30
C THR A 162 -36.85 -10.95 15.82
N GLY A 163 -37.75 -10.48 14.95
CA GLY A 163 -38.78 -9.49 15.26
C GLY A 163 -38.30 -8.03 15.14
N PRO A 164 -39.21 -7.06 15.31
CA PRO A 164 -38.91 -5.63 15.19
C PRO A 164 -37.96 -5.13 16.29
N ALA A 165 -37.30 -4.00 16.04
CA ALA A 165 -36.23 -3.41 16.88
C ALA A 165 -36.62 -3.08 18.35
N ARG A 166 -37.89 -3.23 18.76
CA ARG A 166 -38.37 -3.02 20.13
C ARG A 166 -38.62 -4.33 20.91
N PHE A 167 -38.37 -5.49 20.31
CA PHE A 167 -38.26 -6.79 20.99
C PHE A 167 -36.84 -6.95 21.57
N PRO A 168 -36.55 -7.79 22.59
CA PRO A 168 -35.19 -7.95 23.14
C PRO A 168 -34.20 -8.63 22.17
N SER A 169 -33.86 -7.94 21.07
CA SER A 169 -32.97 -8.36 19.98
C SER A 169 -31.48 -8.16 20.27
N ARG A 170 -31.12 -7.84 21.53
CA ARG A 170 -29.74 -7.63 22.01
C ARG A 170 -28.78 -8.75 21.58
N ARG A 171 -29.28 -9.99 21.47
CA ARG A 171 -28.48 -11.13 21.01
C ARG A 171 -28.04 -10.99 19.55
N ASN A 172 -28.94 -10.57 18.66
CA ASN A 172 -28.65 -10.41 17.24
C ASN A 172 -27.78 -9.17 16.99
N GLU A 173 -28.05 -8.07 17.69
CA GLU A 173 -27.20 -6.87 17.68
C GLU A 173 -25.76 -7.19 18.09
N LYS A 174 -25.58 -8.00 19.13
CA LYS A 174 -24.26 -8.49 19.54
C LYS A 174 -23.57 -9.31 18.43
N MET A 175 -24.30 -10.13 17.67
CA MET A 175 -23.73 -10.88 16.54
C MET A 175 -23.35 -9.98 15.37
N ASN A 176 -24.17 -8.97 15.05
CA ASN A 176 -23.82 -7.93 14.06
C ASN A 176 -22.52 -7.22 14.47
N ASN A 177 -22.42 -6.75 15.71
CA ASN A 177 -21.22 -6.09 16.22
C ASN A 177 -19.97 -7.01 16.13
N TYR A 178 -20.12 -8.31 16.38
CA TYR A 178 -19.00 -9.26 16.22
C TYR A 178 -18.56 -9.47 14.77
N TYR A 179 -19.50 -9.42 13.84
CA TYR A 179 -19.19 -9.47 12.40
C TYR A 179 -18.55 -8.16 11.94
N ASP A 180 -19.12 -7.01 12.29
CA ASP A 180 -18.60 -5.69 11.92
C ASP A 180 -17.18 -5.48 12.45
N ASN A 181 -16.92 -5.87 13.70
CA ASN A 181 -15.57 -5.85 14.26
C ASN A 181 -14.61 -6.74 13.45
N ALA A 182 -15.02 -7.93 13.04
CA ALA A 182 -14.18 -8.81 12.23
C ALA A 182 -13.95 -8.27 10.81
N VAL A 183 -14.94 -7.61 10.21
CA VAL A 183 -14.76 -6.90 8.95
C VAL A 183 -13.72 -5.79 9.11
N ASN A 184 -13.81 -4.99 10.18
CA ASN A 184 -12.84 -3.93 10.46
C ASN A 184 -11.43 -4.49 10.68
N GLU A 185 -11.29 -5.59 11.42
CA GLU A 185 -10.02 -6.27 11.63
C GLU A 185 -9.43 -6.81 10.33
N PHE A 186 -10.26 -7.44 9.48
CA PHE A 186 -9.86 -7.91 8.15
C PHE A 186 -9.38 -6.76 7.27
N ARG A 187 -10.11 -5.64 7.21
CA ARG A 187 -9.71 -4.45 6.44
C ARG A 187 -8.41 -3.85 6.95
N ALA A 188 -8.27 -3.70 8.27
CA ALA A 188 -7.05 -3.18 8.89
C ALA A 188 -5.84 -4.10 8.65
N TRP A 189 -6.05 -5.43 8.68
CA TRP A 189 -5.02 -6.39 8.33
C TRP A 189 -4.60 -6.26 6.86
N ARG A 190 -5.57 -6.25 5.94
CA ARG A 190 -5.32 -6.12 4.49
C ARG A 190 -4.55 -4.84 4.17
N GLU A 191 -4.99 -3.71 4.71
CA GLU A 191 -4.30 -2.41 4.52
C GLU A 191 -2.85 -2.46 5.02
N LYS A 192 -2.61 -3.01 6.21
CA LYS A 192 -1.26 -3.13 6.78
C LYS A 192 -0.39 -4.09 5.96
N ALA A 193 -0.94 -5.22 5.51
CA ALA A 193 -0.23 -6.19 4.69
C ALA A 193 0.21 -5.58 3.35
N LEU A 194 -0.72 -4.95 2.63
CA LEU A 194 -0.42 -4.29 1.35
C LEU A 194 0.58 -3.15 1.51
N LYS A 195 0.47 -2.32 2.57
CA LYS A 195 1.47 -1.28 2.86
C LYS A 195 2.86 -1.86 3.14
N SER A 196 2.93 -2.96 3.89
CA SER A 196 4.21 -3.64 4.17
C SER A 196 4.83 -4.19 2.89
N ILE A 197 4.02 -4.81 2.02
CA ILE A 197 4.46 -5.37 0.74
C ILE A 197 4.94 -4.25 -0.18
N ALA A 198 4.14 -3.20 -0.36
CA ALA A 198 4.51 -2.04 -1.16
C ALA A 198 5.81 -1.40 -0.70
N ARG A 199 6.02 -1.31 0.63
CA ARG A 199 7.27 -0.82 1.21
C ARG A 199 8.46 -1.70 0.84
N ARG A 200 8.32 -3.03 0.87
CA ARG A 200 9.41 -3.96 0.49
C ARG A 200 9.73 -3.88 -1.00
N ILE A 201 8.70 -3.79 -1.85
CA ILE A 201 8.87 -3.56 -3.29
C ILE A 201 9.65 -2.28 -3.52
N GLU A 202 9.27 -1.20 -2.83
CA GLU A 202 9.97 0.08 -2.91
C GLU A 202 11.41 0.00 -2.38
N GLU A 203 11.64 -0.70 -1.26
CA GLU A 203 12.98 -0.91 -0.72
C GLU A 203 13.88 -1.71 -1.69
N ALA A 204 13.32 -2.70 -2.39
CA ALA A 204 14.02 -3.53 -3.37
C ALA A 204 14.34 -2.82 -4.70
N LYS A 205 13.68 -1.70 -5.03
CA LYS A 205 13.99 -0.94 -6.25
C LYS A 205 15.46 -0.50 -6.28
N PRO A 206 16.18 -0.68 -7.41
CA PRO A 206 17.52 -0.17 -7.61
C PRO A 206 17.63 1.33 -7.30
N LYS A 207 18.75 1.75 -6.70
CA LYS A 207 18.98 3.16 -6.32
C LYS A 207 18.83 4.11 -7.52
N GLU A 208 19.28 3.70 -8.70
CA GLU A 208 19.18 4.49 -9.93
C GLU A 208 17.72 4.74 -10.35
N GLN A 209 16.85 3.74 -10.23
CA GLN A 209 15.42 3.89 -10.55
C GLN A 209 14.75 4.89 -9.60
N LYS A 210 15.08 4.83 -8.30
CA LYS A 210 14.56 5.80 -7.31
C LYS A 210 14.96 7.23 -7.65
N VAL A 211 16.22 7.45 -8.03
CA VAL A 211 16.71 8.77 -8.43
C VAL A 211 15.99 9.26 -9.68
N GLU A 212 15.71 8.39 -10.66
CA GLU A 212 15.02 8.78 -11.88
C GLU A 212 13.52 9.05 -11.66
N GLU A 213 12.84 8.28 -10.81
CA GLU A 213 11.45 8.53 -10.40
C GLU A 213 11.33 9.88 -9.65
N GLU A 214 12.22 10.13 -8.68
CA GLU A 214 12.29 11.39 -7.95
C GLU A 214 12.62 12.57 -8.88
N TRP A 215 13.58 12.40 -9.79
CA TRP A 215 13.87 13.39 -10.82
C TRP A 215 12.66 13.67 -11.70
N THR A 216 11.95 12.64 -12.16
CA THR A 216 10.75 12.78 -13.00
C THR A 216 9.65 13.57 -12.26
N ARG A 217 9.47 13.31 -10.96
CA ARG A 217 8.52 14.04 -10.11
C ARG A 217 8.93 15.50 -9.97
N LEU A 218 10.20 15.77 -9.66
CA LEU A 218 10.73 17.12 -9.53
C LEU A 218 10.64 17.88 -10.86
N LYS A 219 11.04 17.25 -11.97
CA LYS A 219 10.97 17.78 -13.33
C LYS A 219 9.56 18.21 -13.70
N ARG A 220 8.54 17.37 -13.44
CA ARG A 220 7.12 17.72 -13.64
C ARG A 220 6.72 18.95 -12.83
N SER A 221 7.14 19.01 -11.57
CA SER A 221 6.83 20.18 -10.73
C SER A 221 7.53 21.45 -11.20
N ILE A 222 8.79 21.37 -11.63
CA ILE A 222 9.54 22.51 -12.17
C ILE A 222 8.85 22.98 -13.45
N TYR A 223 8.53 22.06 -14.36
CA TYR A 223 7.85 22.35 -15.61
C TYR A 223 6.50 23.06 -15.38
N SER A 224 5.66 22.54 -14.48
CA SER A 224 4.38 23.16 -14.15
C SER A 224 4.55 24.61 -13.68
N SER A 225 5.50 24.87 -12.77
CA SER A 225 5.77 26.23 -12.28
C SER A 225 6.37 27.13 -13.37
N ALA A 226 7.25 26.59 -14.22
CA ALA A 226 7.88 27.32 -15.31
C ALA A 226 6.90 27.65 -16.45
N SER A 227 5.96 26.76 -16.75
CA SER A 227 4.90 26.98 -17.74
C SER A 227 4.01 28.17 -17.33
N THR A 228 3.62 28.25 -16.06
CA THR A 228 2.91 29.41 -15.53
C THR A 228 3.74 30.69 -15.61
N ILE A 229 5.04 30.65 -15.27
CA ILE A 229 5.92 31.82 -15.43
C ILE A 229 5.99 32.26 -16.90
N LYS A 230 6.07 31.31 -17.83
CA LYS A 230 6.03 31.60 -19.26
C LYS A 230 4.71 32.27 -19.65
N GLY A 231 3.57 31.73 -19.20
CA GLY A 231 2.25 32.34 -19.44
C GLY A 231 2.11 33.75 -18.87
N ILE A 232 2.70 34.02 -17.70
CA ILE A 232 2.76 35.37 -17.12
C ILE A 232 3.63 36.30 -17.99
N ASN A 233 4.81 35.82 -18.44
CA ASN A 233 5.70 36.61 -19.30
C ASN A 233 5.05 36.93 -20.66
N ASP A 234 4.30 35.98 -21.22
CA ASP A 234 3.62 36.10 -22.52
C ASP A 234 2.26 36.84 -22.39
N GLY A 235 1.81 37.15 -21.17
CA GLY A 235 0.57 37.89 -20.88
C GLY A 235 -0.72 37.08 -20.99
N THR A 236 -0.62 35.75 -21.17
CA THR A 236 -1.75 34.82 -21.27
C THR A 236 -2.32 34.46 -19.89
N GLU A 237 -1.49 34.38 -18.87
CA GLU A 237 -1.90 34.15 -17.48
C GLU A 237 -1.89 35.47 -16.69
N ARG A 238 -3.03 35.85 -16.10
CA ARG A 238 -3.22 37.11 -15.36
C ARG A 238 -3.62 36.84 -13.90
N GLY A 239 -3.27 37.75 -13.01
CA GLY A 239 -3.61 37.66 -11.58
C GLY A 239 -2.64 36.86 -10.72
N TYR A 240 -1.57 36.33 -11.31
CA TYR A 240 -0.54 35.57 -10.60
C TYR A 240 0.76 36.36 -10.43
N ASN A 241 1.49 36.11 -9.34
CA ASN A 241 2.80 36.71 -9.08
C ASN A 241 3.93 35.76 -9.48
N LYS A 242 4.73 36.14 -10.49
CA LYS A 242 5.89 35.39 -10.99
C LYS A 242 6.86 34.96 -9.87
N ALA A 243 7.09 35.82 -8.87
CA ALA A 243 8.04 35.55 -7.80
C ALA A 243 7.65 34.32 -6.96
N LEU A 244 6.35 34.02 -6.81
CA LEU A 244 5.88 32.87 -6.06
C LEU A 244 6.30 31.56 -6.74
N PHE A 245 6.19 31.48 -8.07
CA PHE A 245 6.59 30.30 -8.83
C PHE A 245 8.12 30.12 -8.85
N VAL A 246 8.87 31.22 -8.94
CA VAL A 246 10.34 31.19 -8.80
C VAL A 246 10.73 30.67 -7.41
N SER A 247 10.06 31.16 -6.35
CA SER A 247 10.31 30.70 -4.97
C SER A 247 9.94 29.23 -4.76
N SER A 248 8.87 28.75 -5.41
CA SER A 248 8.43 27.35 -5.40
C SER A 248 9.48 26.43 -6.04
N ILE A 249 10.00 26.80 -7.22
CA ILE A 249 11.08 26.07 -7.87
C ILE A 249 12.32 26.05 -6.97
N TYR A 250 12.72 27.20 -6.44
CA TYR A 250 13.87 27.31 -5.56
C TYR A 250 13.74 26.44 -4.31
N GLY A 251 12.65 26.55 -3.56
CA GLY A 251 12.49 25.81 -2.30
C GLY A 251 12.46 24.29 -2.49
N LYS A 252 11.88 23.82 -3.60
CA LYS A 252 11.88 22.39 -3.94
C LYS A 252 13.29 21.88 -4.20
N VAL A 253 14.08 22.57 -5.02
CA VAL A 253 15.47 22.17 -5.32
C VAL A 253 16.41 22.40 -4.13
N GLU A 254 16.17 23.45 -3.33
CA GLU A 254 16.92 23.72 -2.09
C GLU A 254 16.80 22.56 -1.09
N THR A 255 15.66 21.88 -1.06
CA THR A 255 15.47 20.71 -0.18
C THR A 255 16.45 19.59 -0.54
N TYR A 256 16.60 19.27 -1.83
CA TYR A 256 17.59 18.28 -2.30
C TYR A 256 19.03 18.75 -2.05
N ALA A 257 19.32 20.05 -2.21
CA ALA A 257 20.63 20.61 -1.88
C ALA A 257 20.97 20.48 -0.39
N LYS A 258 19.99 20.67 0.51
CA LYS A 258 20.15 20.45 1.96
C LYS A 258 20.34 18.97 2.33
N CYS A 259 19.84 18.06 1.50
CA CYS A 259 20.06 16.61 1.66
C CYS A 259 21.44 16.16 1.14
N GLY A 260 22.07 16.92 0.24
CA GLY A 260 23.35 16.55 -0.40
C GLY A 260 23.18 15.84 -1.75
N ASP A 261 21.98 15.83 -2.33
CA ASP A 261 21.69 15.13 -3.59
C ASP A 261 22.20 15.90 -4.81
N LEU A 262 23.52 15.84 -5.06
CA LEU A 262 24.19 16.57 -6.13
C LEU A 262 23.58 16.28 -7.52
N THR A 263 23.34 15.00 -7.82
CA THR A 263 22.87 14.53 -9.13
C THR A 263 21.52 15.13 -9.52
N ILE A 264 20.58 15.20 -8.58
CA ILE A 264 19.24 15.77 -8.79
C ILE A 264 19.33 17.29 -8.95
N VAL A 265 20.17 17.95 -8.15
CA VAL A 265 20.36 19.41 -8.20
C VAL A 265 20.98 19.83 -9.54
N GLU A 266 21.98 19.11 -10.03
CA GLU A 266 22.61 19.36 -11.34
C GLU A 266 21.62 19.16 -12.49
N LYS A 267 20.85 18.05 -12.47
CA LYS A 267 19.75 17.83 -13.44
C LYS A 267 18.73 18.97 -13.41
N ALA A 268 18.34 19.44 -12.22
CA ALA A 268 17.40 20.55 -12.06
C ALA A 268 17.94 21.86 -12.63
N ILE A 269 19.20 22.18 -12.38
CA ILE A 269 19.87 23.37 -12.92
C ILE A 269 19.94 23.31 -14.45
N ALA A 270 20.36 22.18 -15.01
CA ALA A 270 20.41 21.99 -16.46
C ALA A 270 19.02 22.17 -17.10
N TYR A 271 17.98 21.58 -16.50
CA TYR A 271 16.62 21.71 -17.01
C TYR A 271 16.06 23.13 -16.92
N VAL A 272 16.33 23.86 -15.83
CA VAL A 272 15.95 25.28 -15.73
C VAL A 272 16.68 26.13 -16.77
N ARG A 273 17.97 25.82 -17.07
CA ARG A 273 18.70 26.48 -18.16
C ARG A 273 18.07 26.22 -19.52
N GLU A 274 17.60 25.00 -19.78
CA GLU A 274 16.86 24.69 -21.00
C GLU A 274 15.56 25.50 -21.10
N LEU A 275 14.79 25.57 -20.02
CA LEU A 275 13.55 26.34 -19.97
C LEU A 275 13.81 27.84 -20.13
N ASN A 276 14.92 28.34 -19.59
CA ASN A 276 15.36 29.73 -19.75
C ASN A 276 15.62 30.13 -21.21
N LYS A 277 15.99 29.19 -22.08
CA LYS A 277 16.14 29.45 -23.53
C LYS A 277 14.81 29.81 -24.20
N GLN A 278 13.70 29.31 -23.67
CA GLN A 278 12.36 29.55 -24.23
C GLN A 278 11.69 30.79 -23.64
N SER A 279 11.85 31.01 -22.33
CA SER A 279 11.29 32.15 -21.62
C SER A 279 12.13 32.44 -20.39
N SER A 280 12.26 33.72 -20.00
CA SER A 280 13.07 34.08 -18.83
C SER A 280 12.38 33.64 -17.53
N ILE A 281 12.69 32.43 -17.04
CA ILE A 281 12.12 31.83 -15.83
C ILE A 281 12.90 32.29 -14.59
N ILE A 282 14.19 31.94 -14.51
CA ILE A 282 15.10 32.27 -13.40
C ILE A 282 16.40 32.84 -13.97
N THR A 283 16.80 34.04 -13.56
CA THR A 283 18.04 34.67 -14.03
C THR A 283 19.29 33.98 -13.46
N GLU A 284 20.38 33.90 -14.24
CA GLU A 284 21.66 33.26 -13.80
C GLU A 284 22.27 33.92 -12.54
N ARG A 285 21.92 35.18 -12.25
CA ARG A 285 22.35 35.87 -11.01
C ARG A 285 21.62 35.38 -9.76
N HIS A 286 20.55 34.61 -9.91
CA HIS A 286 19.75 34.14 -8.80
C HIS A 286 20.50 33.07 -7.99
N LYS A 287 20.33 33.09 -6.66
CA LYS A 287 20.95 32.13 -5.73
C LYS A 287 20.61 30.65 -5.99
N PHE A 288 19.64 30.38 -6.87
CA PHE A 288 19.30 29.03 -7.33
C PHE A 288 20.51 28.31 -7.94
N PHE A 289 21.33 28.99 -8.73
CA PHE A 289 22.49 28.37 -9.38
C PHE A 289 23.65 28.08 -8.41
N LYS A 290 23.60 28.65 -7.19
CA LYS A 290 24.53 28.33 -6.09
C LYS A 290 24.10 27.11 -5.27
N LEU A 291 22.94 26.52 -5.57
CA LEU A 291 22.48 25.31 -4.87
C LEU A 291 23.39 24.09 -5.15
N ALA A 292 24.06 24.04 -6.30
CA ALA A 292 25.04 22.99 -6.59
C ALA A 292 26.25 23.06 -5.63
N GLU A 293 26.77 24.26 -5.36
CA GLU A 293 27.87 24.46 -4.40
C GLU A 293 27.44 24.06 -2.99
N MET A 294 26.22 24.43 -2.58
CA MET A 294 25.64 24.03 -1.30
C MET A 294 25.49 22.50 -1.19
N ALA A 295 24.94 21.85 -2.22
CA ALA A 295 24.78 20.40 -2.26
C ALA A 295 26.12 19.69 -2.15
N LYS A 296 27.15 20.19 -2.86
CA LYS A 296 28.51 19.65 -2.81
C LYS A 296 29.12 19.76 -1.42
N ALA A 297 29.04 20.93 -0.79
CA ALA A 297 29.55 21.13 0.57
C ALA A 297 28.84 20.24 1.61
N VAL A 298 27.52 20.02 1.46
CA VAL A 298 26.76 19.11 2.31
C VAL A 298 27.18 17.66 2.09
N CYS A 299 27.34 17.23 0.83
CA CYS A 299 27.78 15.88 0.47
C CYS A 299 29.17 15.58 1.06
N GLU A 300 30.15 16.47 0.82
CA GLU A 300 31.50 16.35 1.37
C GLU A 300 31.48 16.28 2.91
N ALA A 301 30.68 17.13 3.57
CA ALA A 301 30.54 17.09 5.02
C ALA A 301 29.88 15.79 5.52
N GLN A 302 29.01 15.15 4.74
CA GLN A 302 28.42 13.86 5.07
C GLN A 302 29.42 12.72 4.88
N GLU A 303 30.18 12.71 3.79
CA GLU A 303 31.23 11.71 3.53
C GLU A 303 32.33 11.74 4.61
N VAL A 304 32.79 12.95 4.99
CA VAL A 304 33.77 13.12 6.08
C VAL A 304 33.24 12.56 7.40
N ARG A 305 31.94 12.69 7.67
CA ARG A 305 31.32 12.13 8.88
C ARG A 305 31.18 10.62 8.82
N LEU A 306 30.77 10.07 7.69
CA LEU A 306 30.62 8.63 7.50
C LEU A 306 31.95 7.88 7.65
N ASN A 307 33.05 8.50 7.21
CA ASN A 307 34.40 7.93 7.31
C ASN A 307 35.04 8.11 8.70
N LYS A 308 34.39 8.83 9.62
CA LYS A 308 34.91 9.05 10.97
C LYS A 308 34.48 7.90 11.88
N GLU A 309 35.45 7.27 12.54
CA GLU A 309 35.17 6.19 13.49
C GLU A 309 34.36 6.68 14.69
N ASP A 310 33.39 5.88 15.09
CA ASP A 310 32.57 6.13 16.27
C ASP A 310 33.47 6.11 17.51
N THR A 311 33.27 7.09 18.39
CA THR A 311 34.04 7.18 19.64
C THR A 311 33.15 6.87 20.83
N GLU A 312 33.62 5.96 21.68
CA GLU A 312 32.93 5.58 22.92
C GLU A 312 33.65 6.19 24.13
N ILE A 313 32.87 6.76 25.04
CA ILE A 313 33.34 7.32 26.30
C ILE A 313 32.54 6.65 27.42
N LEU A 314 33.25 5.96 28.31
CA LEU A 314 32.66 5.24 29.44
C LEU A 314 32.39 6.20 30.62
N PHE A 315 31.32 5.96 31.36
CA PHE A 315 31.01 6.64 32.61
C PHE A 315 30.38 5.66 33.61
N ASP A 316 30.23 6.10 34.87
CA ASP A 316 29.62 5.26 35.90
C ASP A 316 28.12 5.05 35.62
N GLY A 317 27.77 3.81 35.24
CA GLY A 317 26.40 3.41 34.88
C GLY A 317 26.08 3.41 33.38
N GLY A 318 27.08 3.56 32.50
CA GLY A 318 26.89 3.36 31.06
C GLY A 318 28.00 3.91 30.16
N ARG A 319 27.64 4.18 28.89
CA ARG A 319 28.55 4.74 27.88
C ARG A 319 27.87 5.77 26.98
N VAL A 320 28.66 6.73 26.53
CA VAL A 320 28.28 7.73 25.53
C VAL A 320 28.97 7.38 24.22
N ILE A 321 28.18 7.21 23.16
CA ILE A 321 28.67 6.87 21.83
C ILE A 321 28.45 8.09 20.93
N LYS A 322 29.52 8.61 20.33
CA LYS A 322 29.42 9.59 19.24
C LYS A 322 29.29 8.81 17.93
N ASN A 323 28.05 8.59 17.52
CA ASN A 323 27.76 7.91 16.27
C ASN A 323 27.80 8.94 15.14
N TYR A 324 28.95 9.00 14.45
CA TYR A 324 29.17 9.96 13.37
C TYR A 324 28.38 9.57 12.13
N SER A 325 28.22 8.26 11.87
CA SER A 325 27.45 7.74 10.74
C SER A 325 25.97 8.11 10.78
N GLU A 326 25.34 8.07 11.97
CA GLU A 326 23.94 8.44 12.18
C GLU A 326 23.77 9.92 12.55
N ASN A 327 24.86 10.68 12.69
CA ASN A 327 24.87 12.06 13.16
C ASN A 327 24.16 12.23 14.52
N ARG A 328 24.42 11.29 15.45
CA ARG A 328 23.78 11.24 16.78
C ARG A 328 24.82 11.12 17.90
N VAL A 329 24.56 11.80 19.01
CA VAL A 329 25.13 11.43 20.31
C VAL A 329 24.15 10.49 20.98
N GLN A 330 24.63 9.31 21.36
CA GLN A 330 23.85 8.27 22.00
C GLN A 330 24.37 8.04 23.41
N ILE A 331 23.44 7.84 24.35
CA ILE A 331 23.72 7.48 25.74
C ILE A 331 23.08 6.11 25.96
N VAL A 332 23.91 5.13 26.27
CA VAL A 332 23.50 3.78 26.63
C VAL A 332 23.74 3.64 28.13
N PHE A 333 22.69 3.29 28.88
CA PHE A 333 22.80 2.95 30.30
C PHE A 333 22.80 1.43 30.46
N ASP A 334 23.55 0.92 31.44
CA ASP A 334 23.62 -0.53 31.71
C ASP A 334 22.31 -1.08 32.27
N THR A 335 21.63 -0.25 33.07
CA THR A 335 20.31 -0.55 33.64
C THR A 335 19.33 0.58 33.35
N LYS A 336 18.03 0.31 33.52
CA LYS A 336 17.00 1.31 33.29
C LYS A 336 17.24 2.50 34.25
N PRO A 337 17.49 3.72 33.73
CA PRO A 337 17.73 4.88 34.58
C PRO A 337 16.48 5.23 35.41
N GLN A 338 16.71 5.84 36.58
CA GLN A 338 15.64 6.28 37.48
C GLN A 338 14.70 7.30 36.80
N PRO A 339 13.43 7.40 37.22
CA PRO A 339 12.46 8.33 36.61
C PRO A 339 12.94 9.78 36.51
N ASP A 340 13.68 10.27 37.51
CA ASP A 340 14.21 11.64 37.54
C ASP A 340 15.27 11.88 36.46
N VAL A 341 16.16 10.89 36.25
CA VAL A 341 17.17 10.92 35.19
C VAL A 341 16.51 10.89 33.81
N ILE A 342 15.45 10.09 33.66
CA ILE A 342 14.63 10.05 32.43
C ILE A 342 13.99 11.42 32.16
N SER A 343 13.47 12.08 33.21
CA SER A 343 12.90 13.42 33.09
C SER A 343 13.96 14.42 32.64
N ASN A 344 15.16 14.38 33.24
CA ASN A 344 16.26 15.26 32.88
C ASN A 344 16.78 15.04 31.44
N LEU A 345 16.85 13.78 30.99
CA LEU A 345 17.16 13.42 29.59
C LEU A 345 16.16 14.05 28.61
N LYS A 346 14.86 13.90 28.88
CA LYS A 346 13.81 14.47 28.05
C LYS A 346 13.87 16.00 28.03
N HIS A 347 14.11 16.62 29.19
CA HIS A 347 14.25 18.07 29.32
C HIS A 347 15.41 18.62 28.47
N ASN A 348 16.52 17.88 28.39
CA ASN A 348 17.69 18.23 27.57
C ASN A 348 17.59 17.76 26.10
N GLY A 349 16.40 17.33 25.67
CA GLY A 349 16.09 17.01 24.27
C GLY A 349 16.51 15.62 23.80
N PHE A 350 16.87 14.70 24.70
CA PHE A 350 17.13 13.31 24.34
C PHE A 350 15.83 12.52 24.12
N ARG A 351 15.82 11.68 23.09
CA ARG A 351 14.71 10.76 22.79
C ARG A 351 15.19 9.32 22.84
N TRP A 352 14.38 8.42 23.40
CA TRP A 352 14.66 6.99 23.41
C TRP A 352 14.55 6.39 22.00
N SER A 353 15.55 5.60 21.60
CA SER A 353 15.59 4.86 20.35
C SER A 353 15.55 3.35 20.62
N PRO A 354 14.44 2.65 20.31
CA PRO A 354 14.38 1.20 20.47
C PRO A 354 15.40 0.45 19.59
N ARG A 355 15.74 0.98 18.41
CA ARG A 355 16.69 0.36 17.47
C ARG A 355 18.10 0.26 18.04
N PHE A 356 18.54 1.31 18.74
CA PHE A 356 19.88 1.38 19.33
C PHE A 356 19.88 1.10 20.84
N SER A 357 18.70 0.89 21.44
CA SER A 357 18.52 0.80 22.90
C SER A 357 19.23 1.94 23.65
N ALA A 358 19.14 3.16 23.11
CA ALA A 358 19.89 4.32 23.57
C ALA A 358 19.04 5.59 23.60
N TRP A 359 19.39 6.51 24.50
CA TRP A 359 18.89 7.88 24.48
C TRP A 359 19.73 8.70 23.50
N GLN A 360 19.10 9.32 22.51
CA GLN A 360 19.84 9.99 21.44
C GLN A 360 19.37 11.42 21.16
N ARG A 361 20.30 12.25 20.71
CA ARG A 361 20.05 13.59 20.13
C ARG A 361 20.97 13.85 18.94
N GLN A 362 20.67 14.86 18.14
CA GLN A 362 21.53 15.24 17.01
C GLN A 362 22.92 15.67 17.48
N LEU A 363 23.96 15.11 16.83
CA LEU A 363 25.35 15.47 17.07
C LEU A 363 25.58 16.93 16.62
N THR A 364 25.72 17.79 17.61
CA THR A 364 25.92 19.23 17.48
C THR A 364 26.83 19.65 18.63
N ASN A 365 27.48 20.81 18.55
CA ASN A 365 28.31 21.28 19.67
C ASN A 365 27.48 21.41 20.96
N ASN A 366 26.22 21.85 20.85
CA ASN A 366 25.26 21.91 21.96
C ASN A 366 24.92 20.52 22.54
N ALA A 367 25.14 19.43 21.79
CA ALA A 367 24.91 18.08 22.29
C ALA A 367 25.89 17.69 23.39
N TYR A 368 27.15 18.10 23.27
CA TYR A 368 28.14 17.81 24.30
C TYR A 368 27.80 18.50 25.63
N TYR A 369 27.37 19.76 25.58
CA TYR A 369 26.87 20.47 26.77
C TYR A 369 25.63 19.82 27.38
N ALA A 370 24.76 19.23 26.55
CA ALA A 370 23.58 18.56 27.06
C ALA A 370 23.90 17.20 27.70
N VAL A 371 24.90 16.47 27.21
CA VAL A 371 25.38 15.24 27.84
C VAL A 371 25.94 15.56 29.23
N SER A 372 26.80 16.56 29.35
CA SER A 372 27.44 16.92 30.63
C SER A 372 26.45 17.43 31.69
N ARG A 373 25.26 17.88 31.29
CA ARG A 373 24.17 18.29 32.22
C ARG A 373 23.39 17.11 32.79
N VAL A 374 23.46 15.95 32.14
CA VAL A 374 22.65 14.78 32.48
C VAL A 374 23.50 13.67 33.08
N ILE A 375 24.80 13.64 32.76
CA ILE A 375 25.74 12.59 33.14
C ILE A 375 27.01 13.25 33.69
N PRO A 376 27.67 12.66 34.70
CA PRO A 376 28.93 13.18 35.26
C PRO A 376 30.13 12.95 34.32
N ILE A 377 30.09 13.53 33.12
CA ILE A 377 31.20 13.56 32.14
C ILE A 377 31.55 15.02 31.88
N THR A 378 32.85 15.34 31.83
CA THR A 378 33.28 16.71 31.49
C THR A 378 33.21 16.97 29.99
N ILE A 379 32.94 18.21 29.62
CA ILE A 379 32.90 18.63 28.21
C ILE A 379 34.26 18.38 27.54
N GLU A 380 35.37 18.54 28.28
CA GLU A 380 36.72 18.26 27.79
C GLU A 380 36.91 16.79 27.37
N GLN A 381 36.34 15.84 28.12
CA GLN A 381 36.35 14.42 27.74
C GLN A 381 35.51 14.19 26.48
N LEU A 382 34.39 14.89 26.34
CA LEU A 382 33.53 14.82 25.15
C LEU A 382 34.14 15.51 23.93
N MET A 383 34.97 16.53 24.10
CA MET A 383 35.61 17.26 22.99
C MET A 383 37.02 16.75 22.67
N LYS A 384 37.56 15.80 23.45
CA LYS A 384 38.87 15.19 23.20
C LYS A 384 38.87 14.50 21.82
N GLY A 385 39.73 14.97 20.91
CA GLY A 385 39.81 14.51 19.51
C GLY A 385 39.10 15.39 18.47
N GLU A 386 38.43 16.46 18.89
CA GLU A 386 37.89 17.49 18.01
C GLU A 386 38.76 18.74 18.10
N ASN A 387 39.91 18.74 17.42
CA ASN A 387 40.74 19.94 17.32
C ASN A 387 40.04 20.97 16.40
N LYS A 388 39.87 22.16 16.97
CA LYS A 388 39.44 23.47 16.43
C LYS A 388 39.12 23.57 14.94
#